data_AF-A0A9E5SUX2-F1
#
_entry.id   AF-A0A9E5SUX2-F1
#
_cell.length_a   1.000
_cell.length_b   1.000
_cell.length_c   1.000
_cell.angle_alpha   90.00
_cell.angle_beta   90.00
_cell.angle_gamma   90.00
#
_symmetry.space_group_name_H-M   'P 1'
#
loop_
_entity.id
_entity.type
_entity.pdbx_description
1 polymer ?
#
loop_
_entity_poly.entity_id
_entity_poly.type
_entity_poly.pdbx_seq_one_letter_code
_entity_poly.pdbx_strand_id
1 'polypeptide(L)' 'MNYIELTQNEMSQHYVGAALTLTTVMALIAVAVVAVIAYRLFMSNKGSATVPGGWKFTWN' A
#
# COMPACT_ATOMS: atom_id res chain seq x y z
N MET A 1 9.50 20.16 -27.27
CA MET A 1 9.79 19.27 -26.14
C MET A 1 11.21 19.57 -25.69
N ASN A 2 11.38 20.04 -24.45
CA ASN A 2 12.69 20.43 -23.93
C ASN A 2 13.30 19.18 -23.30
N TYR A 3 14.29 18.58 -23.96
CA TYR A 3 14.97 17.39 -23.45
C TYR A 3 16.14 17.83 -22.58
N ILE A 4 16.18 17.34 -21.35
CA ILE A 4 17.28 17.59 -20.43
C ILE A 4 18.16 16.34 -20.50
N GLU A 5 19.40 16.50 -20.96
CA GLU A 5 20.36 15.41 -20.99
C GLU A 5 20.76 15.05 -19.56
N LEU A 6 20.58 13.77 -19.21
CA LEU A 6 20.97 13.25 -17.90
C LEU A 6 22.49 13.17 -17.82
N THR A 7 23.04 13.59 -16.68
CA THR A 7 24.47 13.41 -16.42
C THR A 7 24.81 11.92 -16.24
N GLN A 8 26.06 11.54 -16.51
CA GLN A 8 26.53 10.13 -16.39
C GLN A 8 26.19 9.50 -15.02
N ASN A 9 26.24 10.29 -13.95
CA ASN A 9 25.88 9.83 -12.61
C ASN A 9 24.38 9.55 -12.47
N GLU A 10 23.52 10.41 -13.02
CA GLU A 10 22.08 10.21 -12.99
C GLU A 10 21.67 9.02 -13.85
N MET A 11 22.32 8.82 -15.00
CA MET A 11 22.11 7.65 -15.86
C MET A 11 22.49 6.34 -15.14
N SER A 12 23.60 6.33 -14.40
CA SER A 12 24.05 5.17 -13.60
C SER A 12 23.12 4.85 -12.42
N GLN A 13 22.46 5.86 -11.86
CA GLN A 13 21.50 5.71 -10.77
C GLN A 13 20.06 5.42 -11.25
N HIS A 14 19.80 5.53 -12.55
CA HIS A 14 18.47 5.35 -13.12
C HIS A 14 18.16 3.87 -13.36
N TYR A 15 17.76 3.16 -12.30
CA TYR A 15 17.28 1.79 -12.39
C TYR A 15 15.83 1.77 -12.88
N VAL A 16 15.65 1.63 -14.19
CA VAL A 16 14.35 1.66 -14.90
C VAL A 16 13.30 0.68 -14.35
N GLY A 17 13.72 -0.34 -13.58
CA GLY A 17 12.83 -1.33 -12.94
C GLY A 17 12.50 -1.09 -11.47
N ALA A 18 13.23 -0.22 -10.75
CA ALA A 18 13.09 -0.07 -9.31
C ALA A 18 11.74 0.54 -8.90
N ALA A 19 11.23 1.49 -9.68
CA ALA A 19 9.91 2.08 -9.43
C ALA A 19 8.79 1.04 -9.63
N LEU A 20 8.92 0.17 -10.63
CA LEU A 20 7.92 -0.86 -10.94
C LEU A 20 7.87 -1.94 -9.85
N THR A 21 9.02 -2.40 -9.38
CA THR A 21 9.08 -3.41 -8.31
C THR A 21 8.59 -2.83 -6.99
N LEU A 22 8.96 -1.59 -6.65
CA LEU A 22 8.51 -0.92 -5.43
C LEU A 22 7.00 -0.71 -5.42
N THR A 23 6.42 -0.24 -6.53
CA THR A 23 4.97 -0.05 -6.66
C THR A 23 4.22 -1.38 -6.55
N THR A 24 4.76 -2.45 -7.15
CA THR A 24 4.16 -3.79 -7.05
C THR A 24 4.12 -4.29 -5.60
N VAL A 25 5.20 -4.12 -4.84
CA VAL A 25 5.25 -4.53 -3.42
C VAL A 25 4.27 -3.73 -2.59
N MET A 26 4.19 -2.41 -2.78
CA MET A 26 3.25 -1.55 -2.05
C MET A 26 1.79 -1.91 -2.34
N ALA A 27 1.48 -2.26 -3.58
CA ALA A 27 0.14 -2.71 -3.96
C ALA A 27 -0.26 -4.02 -3.25
N LEU A 28 0.66 -4.99 -3.17
CA LEU A 28 0.40 -6.26 -2.47
C LEU A 28 0.13 -6.06 -0.97
N ILE A 29 0.89 -5.17 -0.33
CA ILE A 29 0.70 -4.85 1.10
C ILE A 29 -0.68 -4.22 1.32
N ALA A 30 -1.09 -3.28 0.47
CA ALA A 30 -2.39 -2.65 0.56
C ALA A 30 -3.54 -3.68 0.45
N VAL A 31 -3.45 -4.60 -0.52
CA VAL A 31 -4.44 -5.66 -0.71
C VAL A 31 -4.49 -6.59 0.50
N ALA A 32 -3.34 -6.98 1.06
CA ALA A 32 -3.27 -7.84 2.24
C ALA A 32 -3.94 -7.18 3.47
N VAL A 33 -3.71 -5.89 3.69
CA VAL A 33 -4.35 -5.15 4.80
C VAL A 33 -5.87 -5.12 4.62
N VAL A 34 -6.36 -4.82 3.41
CA VAL A 34 -7.81 -4.80 3.12
C VAL A 34 -8.42 -6.18 3.32
N ALA A 35 -7.75 -7.26 2.90
CA ALA A 35 -8.21 -8.63 3.13
C ALA A 35 -8.35 -8.96 4.62
N VAL A 36 -7.39 -8.55 5.46
CA VAL A 36 -7.45 -8.74 6.92
C VAL A 36 -8.58 -7.92 7.53
N ILE A 37 -8.80 -6.68 7.08
CA ILE A 37 -9.92 -5.85 7.54
C ILE A 37 -11.25 -6.51 7.19
N ALA A 38 -11.43 -6.94 5.94
CA ALA A 38 -12.64 -7.62 5.49
C ALA A 38 -12.87 -8.91 6.29
N TYR A 39 -11.84 -9.72 6.52
CA TYR A 39 -11.94 -10.92 7.35
C TYR A 39 -12.38 -10.60 8.78
N ARG A 40 -11.78 -9.57 9.41
CA ARG A 40 -12.17 -9.15 10.76
C ARG A 40 -13.60 -8.61 10.80
N LEU A 41 -14.05 -7.92 9.76
CA LEU A 41 -15.40 -7.36 9.66
C LEU A 41 -16.48 -8.43 9.47
N PHE A 42 -16.23 -9.45 8.64
CA PHE A 42 -17.28 -10.40 8.24
C PHE A 42 -17.21 -11.75 8.96
N MET A 43 -16.04 -12.19 9.42
CA MET A 43 -15.86 -13.55 9.97
C MET A 43 -15.66 -13.57 11.50
N SER A 44 -15.40 -12.42 12.13
CA SER A 44 -15.22 -12.39 13.58
C SER A 44 -16.59 -12.48 14.29
N ASN A 45 -16.83 -13.58 14.99
CA ASN A 45 -18.05 -13.82 15.78
C ASN A 45 -18.16 -12.86 16.99
N LYS A 46 -17.07 -12.14 17.34
CA LYS A 46 -17.03 -10.99 18.26
C LYS A 46 -15.91 -10.05 17.83
N GLY A 47 -16.25 -8.88 17.32
CA GLY A 47 -15.29 -7.95 16.73
C GLY A 47 -15.49 -6.52 17.22
N SER A 48 -14.42 -5.91 17.74
CA SER A 48 -14.34 -4.46 17.97
C SER A 48 -13.43 -3.85 16.91
N ALA A 49 -14.00 -3.12 15.96
CA ALA A 49 -13.26 -2.41 14.92
C ALA A 49 -13.11 -0.94 15.35
N THR A 50 -11.88 -0.52 15.63
CA THR A 50 -11.55 0.90 15.83
C THR A 50 -11.12 1.47 14.48
N VAL A 51 -11.99 2.25 13.86
CA VAL A 51 -11.69 2.94 12.61
C VAL A 51 -10.99 4.26 12.95
N PRO A 52 -9.92 4.65 12.22
CA PRO A 52 -9.28 5.96 12.42
C PRO A 52 -10.31 7.07 12.21
N GLY A 53 -10.47 7.94 13.22
CA GLY A 53 -11.60 8.88 13.36
C GLY A 53 -12.37 8.75 14.69
N GLY A 54 -11.96 7.83 15.57
CA GLY A 54 -12.54 7.70 16.92
C GLY A 54 -13.81 6.86 16.99
N TRP A 55 -14.28 6.33 15.87
CA TRP A 55 -15.46 5.48 15.81
C TRP A 55 -15.09 4.04 16.13
N LYS A 56 -15.66 3.51 17.21
CA LYS A 56 -15.50 2.13 17.65
C LYS A 56 -16.81 1.38 17.37
N PHE A 57 -16.75 0.44 16.44
CA PHE A 57 -17.88 -0.44 16.13
C PHE A 57 -17.68 -1.76 16.84
N THR A 58 -18.65 -2.19 17.66
CA THR A 58 -18.63 -3.46 18.39
C THR A 58 -19.91 -4.22 18.07
N TRP A 59 -19.79 -5.47 17.61
CA TRP A 59 -20.93 -6.39 17.50
C TRP A 59 -20.62 -7.68 18.27
N ASN A 60 -21.67 -8.26 18.86
CA ASN A 60 -21.61 -9.37 19.82
C ASN A 60 -22.31 -10.61 19.29
#